data_AF-A0A814FAH8-F1
#
_entry.id   AF-A0A814FAH8-F1
#
_cell.length_a   1.000
_cell.length_b   1.000
_cell.length_c   1.000
_cell.angle_alpha   90.00
_cell.angle_beta   90.00
_cell.angle_gamma   90.00
#
_symmetry.space_group_name_H-M   'P 1'
#
loop_
_entity.id
_entity.type
_entity.pdbx_description
1 polymer ?
#
loop_
_entity_poly.entity_id
_entity_poly.type
_entity_poly.pdbx_seq_one_letter_code
_entity_poly.pdbx_strand_id
1 'polypeptide(L)'
;MSLNGKDTKKLKTQPDKPPSVRVQLNALKLPTLKNILRFNHQNPFGNKAKLVVRILYLLKHGGYPRCPKCKYGRLKRRLHRRKDQSKFYCPGYPSGFREGDSFIHCNYTTETCEKESFVFDHSLNIIV
;
A
#
# COMPACT_ATOMS: atom_id res chain seq x y z
N MET A 1 -11.32 -18.06 64.69
CA MET A 1 -11.47 -18.64 63.33
C MET A 1 -12.40 -17.74 62.54
N SER A 2 -12.01 -17.41 61.30
CA SER A 2 -12.89 -17.00 60.19
C SER A 2 -13.50 -15.58 60.25
N LEU A 3 -13.58 -14.78 59.17
CA LEU A 3 -13.08 -14.82 57.80
C LEU A 3 -13.14 -13.34 57.31
N ASN A 4 -12.05 -12.83 56.73
CA ASN A 4 -12.02 -11.50 56.12
C ASN A 4 -12.87 -11.45 54.84
N GLY A 5 -13.86 -10.56 54.80
CA GLY A 5 -14.66 -10.26 53.62
C GLY A 5 -13.81 -9.57 52.55
N LYS A 6 -13.64 -10.24 51.40
CA LYS A 6 -12.93 -9.68 50.24
C LYS A 6 -13.90 -8.86 49.41
N ASP A 7 -13.69 -7.55 49.40
CA ASP A 7 -14.29 -6.61 48.46
C ASP A 7 -13.93 -6.99 47.02
N THR A 8 -14.89 -7.55 46.30
CA THR A 8 -14.78 -7.79 44.87
C THR A 8 -15.09 -6.49 44.13
N LYS A 9 -14.06 -5.66 43.92
CA LYS A 9 -14.12 -4.53 42.97
C LYS A 9 -14.44 -5.08 41.58
N LYS A 10 -15.69 -4.92 41.14
CA LYS A 10 -16.11 -5.10 39.74
C LYS A 10 -15.28 -4.19 38.85
N LEU A 11 -14.29 -4.75 38.17
CA LEU A 11 -13.52 -4.08 37.13
C LEU A 11 -14.47 -3.83 35.95
N LYS A 12 -14.90 -2.57 35.77
CA LYS A 12 -15.66 -2.14 34.60
C LYS A 12 -14.71 -2.14 33.40
N THR A 13 -14.70 -3.22 32.63
CA THR A 13 -13.99 -3.28 31.34
C THR A 13 -14.68 -2.31 30.40
N GLN A 14 -14.09 -1.14 30.18
CA GLN A 14 -14.47 -0.25 29.09
C GLN A 14 -14.25 -1.00 27.77
N PRO A 15 -15.10 -0.84 26.74
CA PRO A 15 -14.86 -1.44 25.45
C PRO A 15 -13.56 -0.85 24.89
N ASP A 16 -12.51 -1.67 24.84
CA ASP A 16 -11.18 -1.26 24.43
C ASP A 16 -11.24 -0.68 23.02
N LYS A 17 -10.89 0.60 22.91
CA LYS A 17 -10.79 1.30 21.63
C LYS A 17 -9.92 0.45 20.69
N PRO A 18 -10.37 0.19 19.45
CA PRO A 18 -9.62 -0.67 18.54
C PRO A 18 -8.21 -0.09 18.35
N PRO A 19 -7.17 -0.96 18.34
CA PRO A 19 -5.79 -0.52 18.23
C PRO A 19 -5.61 0.26 16.92
N SER A 20 -4.84 1.35 16.97
CA SER A 20 -4.59 2.17 15.78
C SER A 20 -4.04 1.32 14.63
N VAL A 21 -4.40 1.65 13.39
CA VAL A 21 -3.93 0.95 12.18
C VAL A 21 -2.40 0.83 12.15
N ARG A 22 -1.69 1.85 12.64
CA ARG A 22 -0.23 1.82 12.76
C ARG A 22 0.26 0.73 13.69
N VAL A 23 -0.41 0.49 14.83
CA VAL A 23 -0.06 -0.60 15.76
C VAL A 23 -0.29 -1.95 15.09
N GLN A 24 -1.42 -2.12 14.40
CA GLN A 24 -1.73 -3.35 13.65
C GLN A 24 -0.66 -3.64 12.58
N LEU A 25 -0.29 -2.64 11.78
CA LEU A 25 0.76 -2.77 10.75
C LEU A 25 2.14 -3.09 11.34
N ASN A 26 2.46 -2.56 12.52
CA ASN A 26 3.72 -2.87 13.19
C ASN A 26 3.74 -4.29 13.79
N ALA A 27 2.59 -4.87 14.12
CA ALA A 27 2.49 -6.26 14.55
C ALA A 27 2.72 -7.25 13.39
N LEU A 28 2.42 -6.85 12.14
CA LEU A 28 2.61 -7.72 10.97
C LEU A 28 4.08 -8.03 10.66
N LYS A 29 4.32 -9.23 10.12
CA LYS A 29 5.64 -9.65 9.63
C LYS A 29 5.97 -8.94 8.31
N LEU A 30 7.26 -8.78 8.04
CA LEU A 30 7.75 -8.13 6.81
C LEU A 30 7.19 -8.76 5.51
N PRO A 31 7.11 -10.10 5.36
CA PRO A 31 6.53 -10.73 4.17
C PRO A 31 5.06 -10.35 3.96
N THR A 32 4.26 -10.31 5.04
CA THR A 32 2.85 -9.91 4.98
C THR A 32 2.68 -8.48 4.47
N LEU A 33 3.50 -7.54 4.97
CA LEU A 33 3.47 -6.14 4.49
C LEU A 33 3.81 -6.03 2.99
N LYS A 34 4.76 -6.84 2.52
CA LYS A 34 5.09 -6.91 1.09
C LYS A 34 3.95 -7.48 0.27
N ASN A 35 3.27 -8.51 0.77
CA ASN A 35 2.13 -9.13 0.09
C ASN A 35 0.94 -8.18 -0.01
N ILE A 36 0.62 -7.45 1.06
CA ILE A 36 -0.40 -6.39 1.05
C ILE A 36 -0.09 -5.36 -0.04
N LEU A 37 1.16 -4.91 -0.14
CA LEU A 37 1.57 -3.97 -1.19
C LEU A 37 1.45 -4.60 -2.59
N ARG A 38 1.88 -5.85 -2.79
CA ARG A 38 1.78 -6.56 -4.09
C ARG A 38 0.33 -6.78 -4.55
N PHE A 39 -0.56 -7.13 -3.63
CA PHE A 39 -1.99 -7.27 -3.88
C PHE A 39 -2.57 -5.96 -4.41
N ASN A 40 -2.22 -4.85 -3.77
CA ASN A 40 -2.55 -3.50 -4.22
C ASN A 40 -1.66 -3.00 -5.37
N HIS A 41 -0.90 -3.91 -6.00
CA HIS A 41 0.08 -3.70 -7.07
C HIS A 41 1.20 -2.68 -6.78
N GLN A 42 1.37 -2.26 -5.53
CA GLN A 42 2.36 -1.29 -5.07
C GLN A 42 3.77 -1.87 -4.94
N ASN A 43 4.77 -0.98 -4.93
CA ASN A 43 6.18 -1.36 -4.75
C ASN A 43 6.42 -1.99 -3.35
N PRO A 44 6.81 -3.28 -3.27
CA PRO A 44 7.05 -3.98 -2.01
C PRO A 44 8.51 -3.87 -1.51
N PHE A 45 9.38 -3.10 -2.18
CA PHE A 45 10.78 -2.96 -1.80
C PHE A 45 10.97 -1.96 -0.65
N GLY A 46 11.87 -2.31 0.27
CA GLY A 46 12.22 -1.52 1.45
C GLY A 46 12.27 -2.34 2.75
N ASN A 47 12.64 -1.68 3.83
CA ASN A 47 12.57 -2.22 5.19
C ASN A 47 11.17 -2.05 5.80
N LYS A 48 10.90 -2.71 6.93
CA LYS A 48 9.58 -2.73 7.59
C LYS A 48 9.02 -1.32 7.82
N ALA A 49 9.81 -0.41 8.40
CA ALA A 49 9.38 0.96 8.67
C ALA A 49 8.93 1.69 7.39
N LYS A 50 9.69 1.59 6.29
CA LYS A 50 9.33 2.18 4.99
C LYS A 50 8.04 1.59 4.43
N LEU A 51 7.82 0.27 4.57
CA LEU A 51 6.59 -0.36 4.09
C LEU A 51 5.37 0.07 4.90
N VAL A 52 5.47 0.16 6.23
CA VAL A 52 4.38 0.64 7.10
C VAL A 52 3.99 2.08 6.75
N VAL A 53 4.97 2.99 6.63
CA VAL A 53 4.71 4.39 6.23
C VAL A 53 4.04 4.46 4.85
N ARG A 54 4.51 3.63 3.90
CA ARG A 54 3.91 3.56 2.56
C ARG A 54 2.46 3.08 2.60
N ILE A 55 2.16 2.01 3.34
CA ILE A 55 0.79 1.51 3.48
C ILE A 55 -0.11 2.56 4.13
N LEU A 56 0.33 3.23 5.20
CA LEU A 56 -0.43 4.32 5.83
C LEU A 56 -0.69 5.48 4.86
N TYR A 57 0.30 5.85 4.06
CA TYR A 57 0.12 6.88 3.03
C TYR A 57 -0.93 6.46 1.99
N LEU A 58 -0.86 5.20 1.51
CA LEU A 58 -1.77 4.68 0.50
C LEU A 58 -3.19 4.48 1.04
N LEU A 59 -3.35 4.11 2.30
CA LEU A 59 -4.65 4.06 2.97
C LEU A 59 -5.31 5.45 3.02
N LYS A 60 -4.51 6.49 3.28
CA LYS A 60 -5.02 7.86 3.37
C LYS A 60 -5.27 8.49 1.99
N HIS A 61 -4.42 8.19 1.03
CA HIS A 61 -4.35 8.94 -0.22
C HIS A 61 -4.72 8.13 -1.45
N GLY A 62 -4.91 6.82 -1.36
CA GLY A 62 -5.01 5.92 -2.50
C GLY A 62 -3.66 5.65 -3.18
N GLY A 63 -3.63 4.61 -4.00
CA GLY A 63 -2.50 4.24 -4.84
C GLY A 63 -2.59 4.83 -6.24
N TYR A 64 -1.45 5.05 -6.90
CA TYR A 64 -1.47 5.33 -8.32
C TYR A 64 -1.82 4.05 -9.11
N PRO A 65 -2.73 4.15 -10.09
CA PRO A 65 -3.20 3.02 -10.85
C PRO A 65 -2.11 2.46 -11.75
N ARG A 66 -2.41 1.28 -12.28
CA ARG A 66 -1.67 0.74 -13.42
C ARG A 66 -1.84 1.67 -14.63
N CYS A 67 -0.81 1.72 -15.45
CA CYS A 67 -0.85 2.43 -16.72
C CYS A 67 -1.90 1.77 -17.62
N PRO A 68 -2.88 2.52 -18.15
CA PRO A 68 -3.92 1.93 -19.00
C PRO A 68 -3.36 1.39 -20.32
N LYS A 69 -2.24 1.93 -20.80
CA LYS A 69 -1.59 1.51 -22.05
C LYS A 69 -0.82 0.20 -21.92
N CYS A 70 0.09 0.09 -20.94
CA CYS A 70 0.88 -1.13 -20.79
C CYS A 70 0.35 -2.10 -19.74
N LYS A 71 -0.59 -1.71 -18.87
CA LYS A 71 -1.18 -2.54 -17.79
C LYS A 71 -0.18 -3.07 -16.73
N TYR A 72 1.12 -2.88 -16.91
CA TYR A 72 2.17 -3.31 -15.97
C TYR A 72 2.80 -2.15 -15.21
N GLY A 73 3.21 -1.10 -15.93
CA GLY A 73 3.79 0.09 -15.35
C GLY A 73 2.77 0.85 -14.50
N ARG A 74 3.25 1.71 -13.60
CA ARG A 74 2.38 2.50 -12.72
C ARG A 74 2.64 3.96 -12.92
N LEU A 75 1.56 4.74 -12.95
CA LEU A 75 1.67 6.17 -13.15
C LEU A 75 2.46 6.78 -11.98
N LYS A 76 3.43 7.62 -12.32
CA LYS A 76 4.20 8.42 -11.38
C LYS A 76 3.93 9.89 -11.67
N ARG A 77 3.85 10.69 -10.62
CA ARG A 77 3.77 12.15 -10.76
C ARG A 77 5.14 12.69 -11.21
N ARG A 78 5.16 13.52 -12.26
CA ARG A 78 6.37 14.28 -12.63
C ARG A 78 6.59 15.39 -11.59
N LEU A 79 7.80 15.47 -11.06
CA LEU A 79 8.19 16.49 -10.07
C LEU A 79 8.74 17.77 -10.71
N HIS A 80 9.14 17.75 -11.99
CA HIS A 80 9.81 18.88 -12.64
C HIS A 80 8.94 19.63 -13.66
N ARG A 81 9.06 20.97 -13.57
CA ARG A 81 8.45 22.05 -14.35
C ARG A 81 8.88 22.10 -15.83
N ARG A 82 8.84 20.99 -16.58
CA ARG A 82 8.80 21.17 -18.04
C ARG A 82 7.43 21.75 -18.36
N LYS A 83 7.41 22.88 -19.08
CA LYS A 83 6.20 23.65 -19.39
C LYS A 83 5.15 22.82 -20.16
N ASP A 84 5.55 21.68 -20.71
CA ASP A 84 4.68 20.85 -21.55
C ASP A 84 4.06 19.65 -20.81
N GLN A 85 2.83 19.90 -20.34
CA GLN A 85 1.60 19.16 -20.68
C GLN A 85 1.33 17.76 -20.10
N SER A 86 2.11 17.20 -19.18
CA SER A 86 1.61 16.02 -18.42
C SER A 86 2.11 15.92 -16.98
N LYS A 87 1.16 15.80 -16.04
CA LYS A 87 1.46 15.67 -14.60
C LYS A 87 1.86 14.26 -14.22
N PHE A 88 1.42 13.26 -14.98
CA PHE A 88 1.68 11.86 -14.70
C PHE A 88 2.27 11.16 -15.91
N TYR A 89 3.19 10.22 -15.65
CA TYR A 89 3.85 9.43 -16.68
C TYR A 89 4.01 7.99 -16.21
N CYS A 90 3.93 7.06 -17.16
CA CYS A 90 4.38 5.70 -16.96
C CYS A 90 5.90 5.66 -17.13
N PRO A 91 6.68 5.13 -16.17
CA PRO A 91 8.14 5.05 -16.29
C PRO A 91 8.62 4.01 -17.31
N GLY A 92 7.70 3.26 -17.93
CA GLY A 92 8.01 2.05 -18.67
C GLY A 92 8.41 0.92 -17.72
N TYR A 93 7.74 -0.22 -17.81
CA TYR A 93 8.25 -1.46 -17.22
C TYR A 93 8.56 -2.39 -18.40
N PRO A 94 9.61 -3.23 -18.33
CA PRO A 94 10.02 -4.12 -19.42
C PRO A 94 8.97 -5.17 -19.85
N SER A 95 7.81 -5.23 -19.21
CA SER A 95 6.92 -6.39 -19.22
C SER A 95 5.69 -6.28 -20.12
N GLY A 96 5.57 -5.27 -20.99
CA GLY A 96 4.32 -5.03 -21.73
C GLY A 96 4.36 -5.02 -23.25
N PHE A 97 5.50 -4.69 -23.86
CA PHE A 97 5.63 -4.61 -25.31
C PHE A 97 6.99 -5.19 -25.69
N ARG A 98 6.98 -6.44 -26.11
CA ARG A 98 8.08 -7.04 -26.87
C ARG A 98 7.67 -7.02 -28.33
N GLU A 99 8.39 -6.26 -29.14
CA GLU A 99 8.40 -6.46 -30.59
C GLU A 99 9.74 -7.15 -30.90
N GLY A 100 9.67 -8.47 -31.10
CA GLY A 100 10.87 -9.31 -31.20
C GLY A 100 11.70 -9.29 -29.91
N ASP A 101 12.99 -8.99 -30.04
CA ASP A 101 13.99 -8.99 -28.95
C ASP A 101 14.20 -7.62 -28.27
N SER A 102 13.47 -6.58 -28.69
CA SER A 102 13.68 -5.23 -28.18
C SER A 102 12.74 -4.86 -27.03
N PHE A 103 13.29 -4.21 -26.00
CA PHE A 103 12.52 -3.65 -24.89
C PHE A 103 11.97 -2.28 -25.26
N ILE A 104 10.64 -2.16 -25.40
CA ILE A 104 9.98 -0.89 -25.68
C ILE A 104 9.46 -0.25 -24.39
N HIS A 105 9.92 0.96 -24.09
CA HIS A 105 9.40 1.73 -22.96
C HIS A 105 7.97 2.23 -23.23
N CYS A 106 7.07 2.01 -22.26
CA CYS A 106 5.75 2.61 -22.31
C CYS A 106 5.83 4.12 -22.06
N ASN A 107 5.70 4.91 -23.13
CA ASN A 107 5.72 6.38 -23.09
C ASN A 107 4.36 7.03 -22.78
N TYR A 108 3.48 6.32 -22.06
CA TYR A 108 2.17 6.87 -21.71
C TYR A 108 2.28 8.04 -20.73
N THR A 109 1.57 9.13 -21.02
CA THR A 109 1.48 10.32 -20.19
C THR A 109 0.04 10.79 -20.08
N THR A 110 -0.32 11.41 -18.96
CA THR A 110 -1.65 11.97 -18.73
C THR A 110 -1.60 13.18 -17.79
N GLU A 111 -2.57 14.08 -17.90
CA GLU A 111 -2.72 15.23 -17.02
C GLU A 111 -3.46 14.89 -15.73
N THR A 112 -4.43 13.98 -15.82
CA THR A 112 -5.27 13.52 -14.72
C THR A 112 -4.98 12.06 -14.42
N CYS A 113 -5.11 11.70 -13.14
CA CYS A 113 -4.94 10.34 -12.67
C CYS A 113 -5.82 10.14 -11.45
N GLU A 114 -6.88 9.36 -11.61
CA GLU A 114 -7.67 8.90 -10.48
C GLU A 114 -6.85 7.86 -9.72
N LYS A 115 -6.91 7.94 -8.38
CA LYS A 115 -6.18 7.02 -7.53
C LYS A 115 -7.07 5.83 -7.20
N GLU A 116 -6.47 4.65 -7.17
CA GLU A 116 -7.13 3.43 -6.74
C GLU A 116 -7.26 3.43 -5.21
N SER A 117 -8.43 3.05 -4.72
CA SER A 117 -8.64 2.76 -3.31
C SER A 117 -7.68 1.66 -2.87
N PHE A 118 -7.03 1.87 -1.72
CA PHE A 118 -6.13 0.87 -1.16
C PHE A 118 -6.92 -0.12 -0.32
N VAL A 119 -6.86 -1.41 -0.69
CA VAL A 119 -7.54 -2.49 0.02
C VAL A 119 -6.59 -3.02 1.09
N PHE A 120 -6.96 -2.86 2.35
CA PHE A 120 -6.25 -3.46 3.48
C PHE A 120 -6.99 -4.70 3.94
N ASP A 121 -6.46 -5.85 3.54
CA ASP A 121 -6.95 -7.14 3.99
C ASP A 121 -5.80 -7.92 4.65
N HIS A 122 -5.99 -8.21 5.94
CA HIS A 122 -5.03 -8.93 6.79
C HIS A 122 -5.15 -10.45 6.62
N SER A 123 -6.20 -10.94 5.97
CA SER A 123 -6.41 -12.35 5.62
C SER A 123 -5.67 -12.77 4.35
N LEU A 124 -4.98 -11.84 3.68
CA LEU A 124 -4.12 -12.08 2.51
C LEU A 124 -2.85 -12.87 2.88
N ASN A 125 -3.03 -14.11 3.33
CA ASN A 125 -2.02 -15.16 3.27
C ASN A 125 -1.93 -15.62 1.80
N ILE A 126 -1.36 -14.77 0.94
CA ILE A 126 -1.07 -15.15 -0.43
C ILE A 126 0.07 -16.19 -0.37
N ILE A 127 -0.33 -17.45 -0.41
CA ILE A 127 0.50 -18.60 -0.78
C ILE A 127 0.94 -18.31 -2.21
N VAL A 128 2.23 -18.01 -2.39
CA VAL A 128 2.86 -17.88 -3.73
C VAL A 128 3.49 -19.21 -4.06
#